data_AF-A0A353CCY8-F1
#
_entry.id   AF-A0A353CCY8-F1
#
_cell.length_a   1.000
_cell.length_b   1.000
_cell.length_c   1.000
_cell.angle_alpha   90.00
_cell.angle_beta   90.00
_cell.angle_gamma   90.00
#
_symmetry.space_group_name_H-M   'P 1'
#
loop_
_entity.id
_entity.type
_entity.pdbx_description
1 polymer ?
#
loop_
_entity_poly.entity_id
_entity_poly.type
_entity_poly.pdbx_seq_one_letter_code
_entity_poly.pdbx_strand_id
1 'polypeptide(L)'
;MREIVLSPVRGKQRKSGRYAVFVLSASVLFVSAFQLNAQTPAEIDTAPPPLKVISKSERDELSSSKGVKERTKTALEFMDVRLKNAELANSRGDLDTAFAELGAFHALMDDTLSFLGSNDKFKGRVLDNFKRFEIGLRRFTPRLELVRRELPLTHEFYVRSLLKQLRDARTKATEPLFGETVLRDG
;
A
#
# COMPACT_ATOMS: atom_id res chain seq x y z
N MET A 1 -12.85 77.43 8.74
CA MET A 1 -13.59 78.38 9.58
C MET A 1 -14.37 77.59 10.62
N ARG A 2 -14.10 77.90 11.90
CA ARG A 2 -14.94 77.74 13.11
C ARG A 2 -15.24 76.34 13.67
N GLU A 3 -14.52 76.08 14.76
CA GLU A 3 -14.92 75.38 15.98
C GLU A 3 -16.29 75.79 16.57
N ILE A 4 -16.64 75.09 17.66
CA ILE A 4 -17.40 75.50 18.87
C ILE A 4 -18.67 74.63 19.00
N VAL A 5 -18.61 73.53 19.77
CA VAL A 5 -18.62 73.42 21.25
C VAL A 5 -20.02 73.61 21.85
N LEU A 6 -20.44 72.53 22.52
CA LEU A 6 -21.37 72.35 23.65
C LEU A 6 -22.25 73.54 24.06
N SER A 7 -23.48 73.21 24.50
CA SER A 7 -23.78 73.07 25.94
C SER A 7 -25.28 72.74 26.15
N PRO A 8 -25.81 72.66 27.40
CA PRO A 8 -26.09 71.40 28.10
C PRO A 8 -27.58 71.33 28.50
N VAL A 9 -27.95 70.46 29.46
CA VAL A 9 -29.01 70.62 30.51
C VAL A 9 -29.63 69.23 30.80
N ARG A 10 -29.26 68.60 31.94
CA ARG A 10 -30.00 68.57 33.23
C ARG A 10 -31.21 67.62 33.12
N GLY A 11 -31.41 66.58 33.91
CA GLY A 11 -30.73 66.08 35.09
C GLY A 11 -31.68 65.13 35.80
N LYS A 12 -31.10 64.37 36.73
CA LYS A 12 -31.73 63.82 37.94
C LYS A 12 -32.65 62.58 37.80
N GLN A 13 -32.04 61.47 38.18
CA GLN A 13 -32.61 60.29 38.82
C GLN A 13 -33.91 60.52 39.60
N ARG A 14 -34.84 59.56 39.49
CA ARG A 14 -35.66 59.10 40.61
C ARG A 14 -35.70 57.58 40.66
N LYS A 15 -35.20 57.06 41.79
CA LYS A 15 -35.41 55.72 42.31
C LYS A 15 -36.90 55.49 42.56
N SER A 16 -37.37 54.25 42.39
CA SER A 16 -38.07 53.46 43.41
C SER A 16 -39.05 52.48 42.76
N GLY A 17 -38.97 51.21 43.16
CA GLY A 17 -40.02 50.24 42.87
C GLY A 17 -39.46 48.84 42.71
N ARG A 18 -39.11 48.20 43.83
CA ARG A 18 -38.93 46.75 43.85
C ARG A 18 -40.31 46.13 43.73
N TYR A 19 -40.61 45.51 42.59
CA TYR A 19 -41.60 44.44 42.51
C TYR A 19 -40.92 43.25 41.87
N ALA A 20 -40.74 42.22 42.71
CA ALA A 20 -40.31 40.91 42.28
C ALA A 20 -41.40 40.33 41.38
N VAL A 21 -41.05 40.04 40.13
CA VAL A 21 -41.79 39.11 39.29
C VAL A 21 -40.75 38.19 38.68
N PHE A 22 -40.71 36.97 39.22
CA PHE A 22 -40.05 35.82 38.62
C PHE A 22 -40.61 35.63 37.22
N VAL A 23 -39.77 35.77 36.19
CA VAL A 23 -40.04 35.18 34.87
C VAL A 23 -38.82 34.35 34.50
N LEU A 24 -39.09 33.05 34.48
CA LEU A 24 -38.28 31.92 34.09
C LEU A 24 -37.63 32.17 32.71
N SER A 25 -36.39 32.64 32.65
CA SER A 25 -35.64 32.72 31.39
C SER A 25 -34.97 31.39 31.11
N ALA A 26 -35.64 30.58 30.31
CA ALA A 26 -35.19 29.28 29.84
C ALA A 26 -33.85 29.36 29.09
N SER A 27 -32.91 28.56 29.55
CA SER A 27 -31.60 28.31 28.95
C SER A 27 -31.75 27.68 27.56
N VAL A 28 -31.48 28.43 26.49
CA VAL A 28 -31.28 27.83 25.16
C VAL A 28 -29.79 27.49 25.03
N LEU A 29 -29.42 26.32 25.55
CA LEU A 29 -28.16 25.67 25.18
C LEU A 29 -28.31 25.16 23.75
N PHE A 30 -27.60 25.80 22.83
CA PHE A 30 -27.47 25.38 21.44
C PHE A 30 -26.64 24.10 21.39
N VAL A 31 -27.28 22.93 21.56
CA VAL A 31 -26.63 21.64 21.37
C VAL A 31 -26.57 21.39 19.86
N SER A 32 -25.41 21.66 19.26
CA SER A 32 -25.11 21.23 17.90
C SER A 32 -25.12 19.71 17.85
N ALA A 33 -26.17 19.12 17.26
CA ALA A 33 -26.19 17.72 16.93
C ALA A 33 -25.14 17.46 15.84
N PHE A 34 -23.93 17.06 16.25
CA PHE A 34 -23.00 16.37 15.36
C PHE A 34 -23.66 15.03 14.99
N GLN A 35 -24.35 15.00 13.85
CA GLN A 35 -24.72 13.74 13.20
C GLN A 35 -23.42 13.11 12.69
N LEU A 36 -22.84 12.23 13.50
CA LEU A 36 -21.87 11.24 13.03
C LEU A 36 -22.61 10.33 12.05
N ASN A 37 -22.48 10.61 10.76
CA ASN A 37 -22.80 9.64 9.71
C ASN A 37 -21.81 8.48 9.84
N ALA A 38 -22.14 7.49 10.67
CA ALA A 38 -21.55 6.16 10.60
C ALA A 38 -22.08 5.50 9.32
N GLN A 39 -21.56 5.91 8.16
CA GLN A 39 -21.69 5.11 6.95
C GLN A 39 -20.91 3.82 7.21
N THR A 40 -21.63 2.73 7.46
CA THR A 40 -21.07 1.38 7.32
C THR A 40 -20.37 1.34 5.97
N PRO A 41 -19.07 0.97 5.89
CA PRO A 41 -18.38 0.87 4.62
C PRO A 41 -19.23 -0.01 3.72
N ALA A 42 -19.67 0.51 2.57
CA ALA A 42 -20.28 -0.32 1.55
C ALA A 42 -19.30 -1.48 1.29
N GLU A 43 -19.79 -2.71 1.35
CA GLU A 43 -18.99 -3.89 1.06
C GLU A 43 -18.48 -3.75 -0.37
N ILE A 44 -17.18 -3.48 -0.53
CA ILE A 44 -16.57 -3.28 -1.83
C ILE A 44 -16.48 -4.66 -2.47
N ASP A 45 -17.26 -4.88 -3.53
CA ASP A 45 -17.16 -6.09 -4.34
C ASP A 45 -15.78 -6.10 -5.03
N THR A 46 -14.86 -6.89 -4.47
CA THR A 46 -13.48 -6.96 -4.94
C THR A 46 -13.36 -7.89 -6.14
N ALA A 47 -12.65 -7.45 -7.17
CA ALA A 47 -12.34 -8.31 -8.31
C ALA A 47 -11.61 -9.59 -7.88
N PRO A 48 -11.88 -10.74 -8.53
CA PRO A 48 -11.20 -11.98 -8.21
C PRO A 48 -9.68 -11.86 -8.45
N PRO A 49 -8.85 -12.57 -7.68
CA PRO A 49 -7.41 -12.54 -7.89
C PRO A 49 -7.06 -13.16 -9.25
N PRO A 50 -6.05 -12.64 -9.95
CA PRO A 50 -5.63 -13.19 -11.23
C PRO A 50 -5.00 -14.56 -11.07
N LEU A 51 -5.05 -15.34 -12.16
CA LEU A 51 -4.39 -16.62 -12.23
C LEU A 51 -2.87 -16.45 -12.23
N LYS A 52 -2.20 -17.18 -11.34
CA LYS A 52 -0.73 -17.23 -11.27
C LYS A 52 -0.20 -18.24 -12.28
N VAL A 53 0.10 -17.79 -13.50
CA VAL A 53 0.57 -18.68 -14.57
C VAL A 53 1.89 -18.17 -15.15
N ILE A 54 2.88 -19.06 -15.19
CA ILE A 54 4.11 -18.86 -15.98
C ILE A 54 3.87 -19.47 -17.36
N SER A 55 4.14 -18.71 -18.42
CA SER A 55 3.99 -19.20 -19.79
C SER A 55 4.89 -20.43 -20.03
N LYS A 56 4.52 -21.25 -21.01
CA LYS A 56 5.32 -22.44 -21.33
C LYS A 56 6.74 -22.06 -21.79
N SER A 57 6.87 -21.04 -22.64
CA SER A 57 8.16 -20.54 -23.12
C SER A 57 9.06 -20.06 -21.98
N GLU A 58 8.53 -19.29 -21.03
CA GLU A 58 9.31 -18.84 -19.87
C GLU A 58 9.74 -20.00 -18.98
N ARG A 59 8.85 -21.00 -18.77
CA ARG A 59 9.21 -22.20 -18.02
C ARG A 59 10.34 -22.98 -18.70
N ASP A 60 10.24 -23.16 -20.01
CA ASP A 60 11.25 -23.86 -20.80
C ASP A 60 12.60 -23.11 -20.73
N GLU A 61 12.60 -21.78 -20.83
CA GLU A 61 13.80 -20.95 -20.72
C GLU A 61 14.43 -21.00 -19.31
N LEU A 62 13.60 -20.91 -18.25
CA LEU A 62 14.07 -21.06 -16.87
C LEU A 62 14.63 -22.46 -16.61
N SER A 63 14.07 -23.50 -17.22
CA SER A 63 14.53 -24.89 -17.05
C SER A 63 15.85 -25.18 -17.80
N SER A 64 16.08 -24.48 -18.92
CA SER A 64 17.29 -24.64 -19.75
C SER A 64 18.48 -23.77 -19.32
N SER A 65 18.27 -22.91 -18.32
CA SER A 65 19.30 -22.02 -17.78
C SER A 65 20.51 -22.80 -17.23
N LYS A 66 21.73 -22.34 -17.56
CA LYS A 66 22.99 -22.97 -17.15
C LYS A 66 23.36 -22.65 -15.68
N GLY A 67 22.57 -23.18 -14.76
CA GLY A 67 22.79 -23.10 -13.32
C GLY A 67 21.97 -22.02 -12.60
N VAL A 68 22.12 -21.99 -11.28
CA VAL A 68 21.29 -21.19 -10.36
C VAL A 68 21.39 -19.69 -10.65
N LYS A 69 22.59 -19.19 -10.96
CA LYS A 69 22.84 -17.77 -11.21
C LYS A 69 22.10 -17.24 -12.43
N GLU A 70 22.27 -17.90 -13.57
CA GLU A 70 21.61 -17.48 -14.81
C GLU A 70 20.09 -17.59 -14.67
N ARG A 71 19.58 -18.70 -14.11
CA ARG A 71 18.13 -18.85 -13.88
C ARG A 71 17.55 -17.73 -13.01
N THR A 72 18.24 -17.35 -11.93
CA THR A 72 17.80 -16.28 -11.03
C THR A 72 17.79 -14.92 -11.75
N LYS A 73 18.79 -14.66 -12.59
CA LYS A 73 18.86 -13.43 -13.40
C LYS A 73 17.73 -13.38 -14.42
N THR A 74 17.54 -14.45 -15.19
CA THR A 74 16.47 -14.58 -16.19
C THR A 74 15.09 -14.41 -15.54
N ALA A 75 14.86 -15.02 -14.37
CA ALA A 75 13.60 -14.85 -13.66
C ALA A 75 13.33 -13.39 -13.25
N LEU A 76 14.34 -12.67 -12.75
CA LEU A 76 14.23 -11.25 -12.43
C LEU A 76 13.98 -10.38 -13.67
N GLU A 77 14.52 -10.75 -14.83
CA GLU A 77 14.27 -10.10 -16.11
C GLU A 77 12.83 -10.33 -16.57
N PHE A 78 12.32 -11.56 -16.50
CA PHE A 78 10.91 -11.83 -16.77
C PHE A 78 9.98 -11.08 -15.83
N MET A 79 10.26 -11.06 -14.53
CA MET A 79 9.48 -10.25 -13.58
C MET A 79 9.45 -8.77 -13.97
N ASP A 80 10.58 -8.21 -14.41
CA ASP A 80 10.65 -6.83 -14.86
C ASP A 80 9.78 -6.56 -16.09
N VAL A 81 9.83 -7.46 -17.08
CA VAL A 81 9.00 -7.40 -18.29
C VAL A 81 7.52 -7.52 -17.93
N ARG A 82 7.14 -8.47 -17.08
CA ARG A 82 5.75 -8.65 -16.63
C ARG A 82 5.22 -7.40 -15.93
N LEU A 83 5.99 -6.84 -15.01
CA LEU A 83 5.57 -5.61 -14.33
C LEU A 83 5.48 -4.42 -15.28
N LYS A 84 6.41 -4.30 -16.24
CA LYS A 84 6.37 -3.24 -17.26
C LYS A 84 5.13 -3.37 -18.16
N ASN A 85 4.78 -4.59 -18.57
CA ASN A 85 3.57 -4.83 -19.35
C ASN A 85 2.31 -4.51 -18.54
N ALA A 86 2.29 -4.87 -17.24
CA ALA A 86 1.19 -4.51 -16.36
C ALA A 86 1.00 -2.99 -16.23
N GLU A 87 2.08 -2.23 -16.07
CA GLU A 87 2.05 -0.75 -16.05
C GLU A 87 1.50 -0.16 -17.36
N LEU A 88 1.94 -0.70 -18.50
CA LEU A 88 1.45 -0.26 -19.81
C LEU A 88 -0.02 -0.63 -20.05
N ALA A 89 -0.47 -1.79 -19.60
CA ALA A 89 -1.88 -2.19 -19.68
C ALA A 89 -2.75 -1.31 -18.77
N ASN A 90 -2.30 -1.07 -17.53
CA ASN A 90 -2.98 -0.22 -16.56
C ASN A 90 -3.17 1.21 -17.09
N SER A 91 -2.12 1.81 -17.65
CA SER A 91 -2.20 3.17 -18.22
C SER A 91 -3.14 3.28 -19.43
N ARG A 92 -3.48 2.16 -20.08
CA ARG A 92 -4.47 2.09 -21.17
C ARG A 92 -5.88 1.75 -20.69
N GLY A 93 -6.07 1.50 -19.39
CA GLY A 93 -7.34 1.03 -18.82
C GLY A 93 -7.66 -0.44 -19.10
N ASP A 94 -6.69 -1.21 -19.63
CA ASP A 94 -6.83 -2.64 -19.89
C ASP A 94 -6.50 -3.44 -18.62
N LEU A 95 -7.47 -3.50 -17.71
CA LEU A 95 -7.31 -4.11 -16.39
C LEU A 95 -7.12 -5.63 -16.47
N ASP A 96 -7.79 -6.30 -17.41
CA ASP A 96 -7.68 -7.75 -17.59
C ASP A 96 -6.24 -8.14 -17.94
N THR A 97 -5.64 -7.46 -18.92
CA THR A 97 -4.23 -7.67 -19.28
C THR A 97 -3.30 -7.28 -18.15
N ALA A 98 -3.56 -6.15 -17.46
CA ALA A 98 -2.72 -5.73 -16.33
C ALA A 98 -2.70 -6.80 -15.23
N PHE A 99 -3.85 -7.37 -14.90
CA PHE A 99 -3.99 -8.39 -13.86
C PHE A 99 -3.39 -9.73 -14.28
N ALA A 100 -3.52 -10.12 -15.55
CA ALA A 100 -2.85 -11.31 -16.09
C ALA A 100 -1.32 -11.18 -15.96
N GLU A 101 -0.77 -10.02 -16.31
CA GLU A 101 0.68 -9.76 -16.20
C GLU A 101 1.15 -9.72 -14.74
N LEU A 102 0.38 -9.14 -13.82
CA LEU A 102 0.67 -9.18 -12.39
C LEU A 102 0.57 -10.60 -11.80
N GLY A 103 -0.35 -11.43 -12.32
CA GLY A 103 -0.46 -12.85 -11.96
C GLY A 103 0.78 -13.63 -12.40
N ALA A 104 1.27 -13.40 -13.61
CA ALA A 104 2.50 -14.00 -14.13
C ALA A 104 3.75 -13.54 -13.35
N PHE A 105 3.85 -12.24 -13.04
CA PHE A 105 4.89 -11.68 -12.17
C PHE A 105 4.94 -12.42 -10.82
N HIS A 106 3.79 -12.59 -10.19
CA HIS A 106 3.65 -13.26 -8.91
C HIS A 106 4.08 -14.74 -9.00
N ALA A 107 3.64 -15.43 -10.07
CA ALA A 107 4.01 -16.82 -10.30
C ALA A 107 5.53 -17.00 -10.44
N LEU A 108 6.20 -16.11 -11.18
CA LEU A 108 7.67 -16.11 -11.32
C LEU A 108 8.36 -15.91 -9.97
N MET A 109 7.84 -15.03 -9.11
CA MET A 109 8.38 -14.77 -7.78
C MET A 109 8.31 -16.02 -6.89
N ASP A 110 7.14 -16.66 -6.84
CA ASP A 110 6.92 -17.89 -6.08
C ASP A 110 7.81 -19.04 -6.60
N ASP A 111 7.89 -19.22 -7.92
CA ASP A 111 8.76 -20.22 -8.56
C ASP A 111 10.24 -20.00 -8.24
N THR A 112 10.70 -18.76 -8.33
CA THR A 112 12.13 -18.43 -8.09
C THR A 112 12.52 -18.71 -6.65
N LEU A 113 11.68 -18.34 -5.68
CA LEU A 113 11.92 -18.67 -4.27
C LEU A 113 11.95 -20.19 -4.03
N SER A 114 10.98 -20.91 -4.59
CA SER A 114 10.90 -22.36 -4.47
C SER A 114 12.15 -23.04 -5.06
N PHE A 115 12.60 -22.58 -6.23
CA PHE A 115 13.81 -23.06 -6.86
C PHE A 115 15.07 -22.78 -6.03
N LEU A 116 15.23 -21.55 -5.52
CA LEU A 116 16.38 -21.18 -4.70
C LEU A 116 16.42 -22.01 -3.41
N GLY A 117 15.29 -22.15 -2.72
CA GLY A 117 15.18 -22.99 -1.51
C GLY A 117 15.51 -24.45 -1.78
N SER A 118 15.06 -25.00 -2.92
CA SER A 118 15.34 -26.39 -3.30
C SER A 118 16.82 -26.64 -3.66
N ASN A 119 17.54 -25.59 -4.09
CA ASN A 119 18.95 -25.65 -4.47
C ASN A 119 19.92 -25.29 -3.34
N ASP A 120 19.42 -24.90 -2.17
CA ASP A 120 20.23 -24.55 -1.00
C ASP A 120 20.79 -25.78 -0.25
N LYS A 121 21.26 -26.78 -1.00
CA LYS A 121 21.86 -28.02 -0.44
C LYS A 121 23.32 -27.84 -0.02
N PHE A 122 23.98 -26.80 -0.52
CA PHE A 122 25.36 -26.47 -0.19
C PHE A 122 25.40 -25.04 0.36
N LYS A 123 25.38 -24.92 1.69
CA LYS A 123 25.21 -23.71 2.56
C LYS A 123 26.11 -22.50 2.25
N GLY A 124 26.09 -22.00 1.03
CA GLY A 124 26.99 -20.94 0.58
C GLY A 124 26.92 -20.64 -0.91
N ARG A 125 26.77 -21.68 -1.75
CA ARG A 125 26.81 -21.52 -3.22
C ARG A 125 25.57 -20.83 -3.80
N VAL A 126 24.48 -20.75 -3.03
CA VAL A 126 23.22 -20.12 -3.45
C VAL A 126 22.97 -18.79 -2.72
N LEU A 127 23.77 -18.43 -1.70
CA LEU A 127 23.61 -17.18 -0.93
C LEU A 127 23.70 -15.93 -1.81
N ASP A 128 24.65 -15.90 -2.74
CA ASP A 128 24.75 -14.79 -3.70
C ASP A 128 23.49 -14.64 -4.57
N ASN A 129 22.80 -15.74 -4.87
CA ASN A 129 21.56 -15.73 -5.64
C ASN A 129 20.36 -15.31 -4.80
N PHE A 130 20.30 -15.72 -3.53
CA PHE A 130 19.33 -15.20 -2.56
C PHE A 130 19.48 -13.69 -2.37
N LYS A 131 20.71 -13.21 -2.16
CA LYS A 131 21.03 -11.78 -2.06
C LYS A 131 20.67 -11.03 -3.34
N ARG A 132 21.03 -11.57 -4.51
CA ARG A 132 20.65 -10.99 -5.82
C ARG A 132 19.14 -10.89 -5.96
N PHE A 133 18.43 -11.94 -5.55
CA PHE A 133 16.98 -12.01 -5.65
C PHE A 133 16.32 -10.98 -4.73
N GLU A 134 16.73 -10.89 -3.45
CA GLU A 134 16.23 -9.88 -2.50
C GLU A 134 16.40 -8.45 -3.05
N ILE A 135 17.63 -8.11 -3.48
CA ILE A 135 17.96 -6.79 -4.03
C ILE A 135 17.13 -6.52 -5.29
N GLY A 136 16.98 -7.54 -6.14
CA GLY A 136 16.15 -7.50 -7.34
C GLY A 136 14.68 -7.19 -7.01
N LEU A 137 14.11 -7.88 -6.01
CA LEU A 137 12.71 -7.67 -5.60
C LEU A 137 12.46 -6.27 -5.03
N ARG A 138 13.45 -5.66 -4.35
CA ARG A 138 13.32 -4.31 -3.77
C ARG A 138 12.91 -3.26 -4.81
N ARG A 139 13.37 -3.39 -6.06
CA ARG A 139 13.07 -2.42 -7.13
C ARG A 139 11.60 -2.42 -7.57
N PHE A 140 10.88 -3.51 -7.31
CA PHE A 140 9.48 -3.66 -7.74
C PHE A 140 8.48 -3.03 -6.77
N THR A 141 8.85 -2.82 -5.51
CA THR A 141 7.97 -2.22 -4.50
C THR A 141 7.39 -0.85 -4.90
N PRO A 142 8.20 0.17 -5.27
CA PRO A 142 7.65 1.48 -5.64
C PRO A 142 6.78 1.43 -6.89
N ARG A 143 7.09 0.53 -7.82
CA ARG A 143 6.35 0.33 -9.08
C ARG A 143 4.97 -0.29 -8.85
N LEU A 144 4.90 -1.34 -8.03
CA LEU A 144 3.62 -1.93 -7.62
C LEU A 144 2.76 -0.97 -6.80
N GLU A 145 3.37 -0.12 -5.96
CA GLU A 145 2.62 0.94 -5.26
C GLU A 145 2.05 1.97 -6.23
N LEU A 146 2.77 2.31 -7.30
CA LEU A 146 2.25 3.21 -8.33
C LEU A 146 1.06 2.58 -9.06
N VAL A 147 1.18 1.33 -9.52
CA VAL A 147 0.06 0.58 -10.12
C VAL A 147 -1.14 0.54 -9.17
N ARG A 148 -0.92 0.24 -7.88
CA ARG A 148 -1.99 0.21 -6.87
C ARG A 148 -2.76 1.54 -6.80
N ARG A 149 -2.06 2.67 -6.84
CA ARG A 149 -2.65 4.01 -6.70
C ARG A 149 -3.49 4.42 -7.92
N GLU A 150 -3.19 3.85 -9.08
CA GLU A 150 -3.90 4.15 -10.32
C GLU A 150 -5.13 3.25 -10.54
N LEU A 151 -5.25 2.16 -9.78
CA LEU A 151 -6.34 1.21 -9.93
C LEU A 151 -7.64 1.69 -9.27
N PRO A 152 -8.81 1.29 -9.81
CA PRO A 152 -10.08 1.41 -9.11
C PRO A 152 -10.06 0.63 -7.78
N LEU A 153 -10.82 1.13 -6.79
CA LEU A 153 -10.88 0.54 -5.43
C LEU A 153 -11.26 -0.95 -5.43
N THR A 154 -12.05 -1.41 -6.39
CA THR A 154 -12.46 -2.81 -6.54
C THR A 154 -11.30 -3.75 -6.88
N HIS A 155 -10.23 -3.24 -7.48
CA HIS A 155 -9.09 -4.03 -7.97
C HIS A 155 -7.84 -3.87 -7.09
N GLU A 156 -7.80 -2.81 -6.28
CA GLU A 156 -6.66 -2.47 -5.42
C GLU A 156 -6.27 -3.61 -4.44
N PHE A 157 -7.25 -4.38 -3.96
CA PHE A 157 -7.06 -5.41 -2.94
C PHE A 157 -5.99 -6.44 -3.33
N TYR A 158 -6.02 -6.91 -4.58
CA TYR A 158 -5.05 -7.87 -5.07
C TYR A 158 -3.63 -7.29 -5.06
N VAL A 159 -3.43 -6.08 -5.57
CA VAL A 159 -2.11 -5.45 -5.63
C VAL A 159 -1.54 -5.18 -4.24
N ARG A 160 -2.41 -4.83 -3.27
CA ARG A 160 -2.03 -4.73 -1.86
C ARG A 160 -1.57 -6.07 -1.29
N SER A 161 -2.26 -7.17 -1.61
CA SER A 161 -1.82 -8.51 -1.23
C SER A 161 -0.48 -8.87 -1.87
N LEU A 162 -0.31 -8.56 -3.16
CA LEU A 162 0.93 -8.80 -3.90
C LEU A 162 2.11 -8.03 -3.30
N LEU A 163 1.92 -6.77 -2.90
CA LEU A 163 2.93 -5.97 -2.19
C LEU A 163 3.35 -6.62 -0.87
N LYS A 164 2.39 -7.16 -0.11
CA LYS A 164 2.68 -7.94 1.11
C LYS A 164 3.51 -9.18 0.77
N GLN A 165 3.09 -9.95 -0.23
CA GLN A 165 3.80 -11.16 -0.67
C GLN A 165 5.20 -10.86 -1.20
N LEU A 166 5.40 -9.73 -1.89
CA LEU A 166 6.71 -9.26 -2.32
C LEU A 166 7.62 -8.97 -1.12
N ARG A 167 7.09 -8.33 -0.07
CA ARG A 167 7.84 -8.10 1.17
C ARG A 167 8.18 -9.41 1.86
N ASP A 168 7.22 -10.33 1.97
CA ASP A 168 7.43 -11.63 2.60
C ASP A 168 8.46 -12.47 1.80
N ALA A 169 8.43 -12.37 0.47
CA ALA A 169 9.41 -12.98 -0.42
C ALA A 169 10.83 -12.44 -0.20
N ARG A 170 10.97 -11.13 0.00
CA ARG A 170 12.25 -10.51 0.37
C ARG A 170 12.74 -11.00 1.72
N THR A 171 11.86 -11.09 2.72
CA THR A 171 12.21 -11.67 4.03
C THR A 171 12.73 -13.10 3.88
N LYS A 172 12.00 -13.96 3.16
CA LYS A 172 12.43 -15.34 2.87
C LYS A 172 13.76 -15.42 2.11
N ALA A 173 14.02 -14.50 1.19
CA ALA A 173 15.29 -14.43 0.49
C ALA A 173 16.45 -13.93 1.38
N THR A 174 16.13 -13.26 2.49
CA THR A 174 17.09 -12.70 3.43
C THR A 174 17.50 -13.73 4.48
N GLU A 175 16.58 -14.59 4.92
CA GLU A 175 16.80 -15.60 5.97
C GLU A 175 18.06 -16.47 5.78
N PRO A 176 18.34 -17.05 4.59
CA PRO A 176 19.54 -17.88 4.39
C PRO A 176 20.86 -17.13 4.60
N LEU A 177 20.87 -15.80 4.48
CA LEU A 177 22.09 -14.98 4.61
C LEU A 177 22.59 -14.90 6.06
N PHE A 178 21.80 -15.32 7.04
CA PHE A 178 22.12 -15.21 8.48
C PHE A 178 22.22 -16.56 9.20
N GLY A 179 22.12 -17.69 8.48
CA GLY A 179 22.02 -19.03 9.08
C GLY A 179 23.28 -19.59 9.76
N GLU A 180 24.46 -19.01 9.54
CA GLU A 180 25.74 -19.52 10.11
C GLU A 180 26.41 -18.55 11.11
N THR A 181 25.82 -17.39 11.41
CA THR A 181 26.48 -16.33 12.22
C THR A 181 26.07 -16.29 13.69
N VAL A 182 25.33 -17.28 14.20
CA VAL A 182 24.95 -17.35 15.62
C VAL A 182 25.38 -18.68 16.22
N LEU A 183 26.57 -18.68 16.83
CA LEU A 183 27.01 -19.39 18.05
C LEU A 183 28.52 -19.63 17.97
N ARG A 184 29.28 -18.83 18.71
CA ARG A 184 30.66 -19.13 19.08
C ARG A 184 30.56 -19.83 20.43
N ASP A 185 30.86 -21.12 20.45
CA ASP A 185 30.84 -21.93 21.68
C ASP A 185 31.70 -21.24 22.75
N GLY A 186 31.09 -21.02 23.92
CA GLY A 186 31.74 -20.53 25.13
C GLY A 186 32.27 -21.68 25.96
#